data_AF-K1SY72-F1
#
_entry.id   AF-K1SY72-F1
#
_cell.length_a   1.000
_cell.length_b   1.000
_cell.length_c   1.000
_cell.angle_alpha   90.00
_cell.angle_beta   90.00
_cell.angle_gamma   90.00
#
_symmetry.space_group_name_H-M   'P 1'
#
loop_
_entity.id
_entity.type
_entity.pdbx_description
1 polymer ?
#
loop_
_entity_poly.entity_id
_entity_poly.type
_entity_poly.pdbx_seq_one_letter_code
_entity_poly.pdbx_strand_id
1 'polypeptide(L)' 'MLLTVDVGNTNITLGLFKEDKVFATFRMNTQMVKTSDEYGSTIAELIARKNININEIENV' A
#
# COMPACT_ATOMS: atom_id res chain seq x y z
N MET A 1 -1.18 12.68 -0.40
CA MET A 1 -2.03 11.46 -0.62
C MET A 1 -2.13 10.67 0.68
N LEU A 2 -3.21 9.88 0.86
CA LEU A 2 -3.42 9.02 2.02
C LEU A 2 -3.32 7.55 1.59
N LEU A 3 -2.38 6.81 2.15
CA LEU A 3 -2.36 5.35 2.04
C LEU A 3 -3.30 4.79 3.11
N THR A 4 -4.02 3.73 2.79
CA THR A 4 -4.90 3.01 3.72
C THR A 4 -4.57 1.53 3.63
N VAL A 5 -4.66 0.84 4.76
CA VAL A 5 -4.30 -0.57 4.87
C VAL A 5 -5.46 -1.32 5.52
N ASP A 6 -6.00 -2.31 4.81
CA ASP A 6 -7.00 -3.25 5.31
C ASP A 6 -6.38 -4.65 5.36
N VAL A 7 -6.17 -5.17 6.58
CA VAL A 7 -5.47 -6.44 6.82
C VAL A 7 -6.50 -7.54 7.09
N GLY A 8 -6.79 -8.35 6.08
CA GLY A 8 -7.62 -9.55 6.21
C GLY A 8 -6.80 -10.81 6.47
N ASN A 9 -7.48 -11.92 6.79
CA ASN A 9 -6.83 -13.21 7.05
C ASN A 9 -6.09 -13.77 5.82
N THR A 10 -6.61 -13.54 4.61
CA THR A 10 -6.05 -14.09 3.38
C THR A 10 -5.34 -13.03 2.55
N ASN A 11 -5.81 -11.79 2.58
CA ASN A 11 -5.29 -10.71 1.77
C ASN A 11 -5.19 -9.42 2.57
N ILE A 12 -4.14 -8.66 2.28
CA ILE A 12 -3.98 -7.26 2.66
C ILE A 12 -4.35 -6.42 1.43
N THR A 13 -5.28 -5.49 1.62
CA THR A 13 -5.67 -4.51 0.61
C THR A 13 -5.06 -3.16 0.97
N LEU A 14 -4.44 -2.52 -0.01
CA LEU A 14 -3.89 -1.18 0.13
C LEU A 14 -4.67 -0.23 -0.77
N GLY A 15 -5.18 0.86 -0.22
CA GLY A 15 -5.88 1.88 -0.97
C GLY A 15 -5.11 3.20 -0.93
N LEU A 16 -4.82 3.79 -2.08
CA LEU A 16 -4.24 5.11 -2.15
C LEU A 16 -5.33 6.11 -2.51
N PHE A 17 -5.57 7.06 -1.62
CA PHE A 17 -6.55 8.11 -1.79
C PHE A 17 -5.87 9.43 -2.16
N LYS A 18 -6.46 10.11 -3.14
CA LYS A 18 -6.18 11.51 -3.46
C LYS A 18 -7.48 12.26 -3.28
N GLU A 19 -7.52 13.13 -2.26
CA GLU A 19 -8.74 13.79 -1.81
C GLU A 19 -9.82 12.74 -1.44
N ASP A 20 -10.99 12.82 -2.04
CA ASP A 20 -12.15 11.95 -1.81
C ASP A 20 -12.21 10.76 -2.80
N LYS A 21 -11.17 10.55 -3.61
CA LYS A 21 -11.14 9.53 -4.67
C LYS A 21 -10.08 8.47 -4.43
N VAL A 22 -10.46 7.23 -4.73
CA VAL A 22 -9.52 6.11 -4.83
C VAL A 22 -8.66 6.32 -6.07
N PHE A 23 -7.38 6.60 -5.87
CA PHE A 23 -6.41 6.79 -6.93
C PHE A 23 -5.85 5.44 -7.42
N ALA A 24 -5.52 4.55 -6.49
CA ALA A 24 -5.03 3.22 -6.80
C ALA A 24 -5.38 2.22 -5.69
N THR A 25 -5.48 0.95 -6.06
CA THR A 25 -5.65 -0.16 -5.12
C THR A 25 -4.63 -1.25 -5.40
N PHE A 26 -4.05 -1.82 -4.35
CA PHE A 26 -3.15 -2.96 -4.43
C PHE A 26 -3.62 -4.07 -3.51
N ARG A 27 -3.22 -5.30 -3.85
CA ARG A 27 -3.54 -6.47 -3.05
C ARG A 27 -2.30 -7.34 -2.92
N MET A 28 -2.05 -7.83 -1.72
CA MET A 28 -1.04 -8.83 -1.45
C MET A 28 -1.60 -9.91 -0.53
N ASN A 29 -1.07 -11.12 -0.62
CA ASN A 29 -1.46 -12.19 0.29
C ASN A 29 -0.98 -11.85 1.70
N THR A 30 -1.82 -12.15 2.70
CA THR A 30 -1.43 -12.05 4.10
C THR A 30 -0.47 -13.19 4.42
N GLN A 31 0.78 -12.85 4.74
CA GLN A 31 1.81 -13.81 5.13
C GLN A 31 2.18 -13.59 6.60
N MET A 32 2.15 -14.67 7.40
CA MET A 32 2.46 -14.59 8.84
C MET A 32 3.92 -14.23 9.12
N VAL A 33 4.84 -14.55 8.22
CA VAL A 33 6.28 -14.35 8.42
C VAL A 33 6.77 -13.30 7.43
N LYS A 34 6.49 -12.03 7.73
CA LYS A 34 7.10 -10.89 7.05
C LYS A 34 7.47 -9.81 8.07
N THR A 35 8.65 -9.23 7.91
CA THR A 35 9.13 -8.10 8.71
C THR A 35 8.53 -6.78 8.21
N SER A 36 8.64 -5.73 9.02
CA SER A 36 8.26 -4.37 8.62
C SER A 36 9.00 -3.90 7.37
N ASP A 37 10.29 -4.24 7.24
CA ASP A 37 11.12 -3.83 6.11
C ASP A 37 10.70 -4.56 4.82
N GLU A 38 10.33 -5.84 4.91
CA GLU A 38 9.81 -6.61 3.78
C GLU A 38 8.46 -6.07 3.29
N TYR A 39 7.57 -5.68 4.22
CA TYR A 39 6.33 -5.00 3.87
C TYR A 39 6.61 -3.63 3.24
N GLY A 40 7.47 -2.81 3.86
CA GLY A 40 7.83 -1.49 3.35
C GLY A 40 8.38 -1.55 1.92
N SER A 41 9.31 -2.46 1.65
CA SER A 41 9.88 -2.67 0.32
C SER A 41 8.83 -3.10 -0.70
N THR A 42 7.98 -4.08 -0.35
CA THR A 42 6.92 -4.56 -1.24
C THR A 42 5.91 -3.45 -1.56
N ILE A 43 5.50 -2.67 -0.55
CA ILE A 43 4.54 -1.56 -0.70
C ILE A 43 5.15 -0.46 -1.57
N ALA A 44 6.40 -0.06 -1.31
CA ALA A 44 7.10 0.95 -2.09
C ALA A 44 7.24 0.54 -3.56
N GLU A 45 7.55 -0.73 -3.84
CA GLU A 45 7.64 -1.25 -5.20
C GLU A 45 6.29 -1.20 -5.93
N LEU A 46 5.20 -1.60 -5.27
CA LEU A 46 3.85 -1.55 -5.84
C LEU A 46 3.44 -0.11 -6.22
N ILE A 47 3.73 0.86 -5.36
CA ILE A 47 3.47 2.29 -5.58
C ILE A 47 4.32 2.80 -6.75
N ALA A 48 5.63 2.52 -6.75
CA ALA A 48 6.55 2.95 -7.79
C ALA A 48 6.18 2.40 -9.17
N ARG A 49 5.73 1.14 -9.26
CA ARG A 49 5.24 0.50 -10.50
C ARG A 49 3.99 1.17 -11.10
N LYS A 50 3.27 1.98 -10.32
CA LYS A 50 2.16 2.82 -10.80
C LYS A 50 2.61 4.23 -11.20
N ASN A 51 3.91 4.49 -11.26
CA ASN A 51 4.51 5.81 -11.47
C ASN A 51 4.08 6.84 -10.42
N ILE A 52 3.84 6.39 -9.19
CA ILE A 52 3.49 7.25 -8.06
C ILE A 52 4.74 7.50 -7.25
N ASN A 53 5.03 8.77 -6.98
CA ASN A 53 6.15 9.12 -6.12
C ASN A 53 5.77 8.90 -4.65
N ILE A 54 6.55 8.09 -3.94
CA ILE A 54 6.27 7.77 -2.53
C ILE A 54 6.28 9.02 -1.62
N ASN A 55 7.03 10.07 -2.02
CA ASN A 55 7.07 11.34 -1.31
C ASN A 55 5.76 12.15 -1.40
N GLU A 56 4.83 11.76 -2.28
CA GLU A 56 3.48 12.36 -2.34
C GLU A 56 2.50 11.73 -1.33
N ILE A 57 2.92 10.69 -0.61
CA ILE A 57 2.12 10.04 0.43
C ILE A 57 2.45 10.70 1.76
N GLU A 58 1.47 11.38 2.34
CA GLU A 58 1.64 12.21 3.53
C GLU A 58 1.24 11.48 4.81
N ASN A 59 0.39 10.46 4.69
CA ASN A 59 -0.13 9.72 5.84
C ASN A 59 -0.55 8.28 5.49
N VAL A 60 -0.74 7.45 6.52
CA VAL A 60 -1.14 6.03 6.50
C VAL A 60 -2.30 5.76 7.44
#